data_AF-A0A7R9XRI2-F1
#
_entry.id   AF-A0A7R9XRI2-F1
#
_cell.length_a   1.000
_cell.length_b   1.000
_cell.length_c   1.000
_cell.angle_alpha   90.00
_cell.angle_beta   90.00
_cell.angle_gamma   90.00
#
_symmetry.space_group_name_H-M   'P 1'
#
loop_
_entity.id
_entity.type
_entity.pdbx_description
1 polymer ?
#
loop_
_entity_poly.entity_id
_entity_poly.type
_entity_poly.pdbx_seq_one_letter_code
_entity_poly.pdbx_strand_id
1 'polypeptide(L)'
;DFWHARGAIPVEPLNEALALMSSAKWTAPTIMIPGNHDQVTAGGLSHALTPLAKANPNIVVFDGPTLYGGALWLPYRRNSDELKRAIEDTRGEFNAIFCHADVVGASMNETFQARDGLDPALFGGANTYTGHYHKPHVVPNTNITYVGSPYEVSRSEAGQKKELIVLDSQTWVEGANARVSLDIGPKHFAVEGVDASAPPTARPGDIIRWTLPIEAMDA
;
A
#
# COMPACT_ATOMS: atom_id res chain seq x y z
N ASP A 1 -4.38 3.04 0.72
CA ASP A 1 -4.49 3.56 2.10
C ASP A 1 -3.49 4.68 2.29
N PHE A 2 -3.94 5.91 2.07
CA PHE A 2 -3.16 7.10 2.42
C PHE A 2 -3.35 7.44 3.90
N TRP A 3 -4.57 7.28 4.40
CA TRP A 3 -4.93 7.46 5.79
C TRP A 3 -4.96 6.13 6.53
N HIS A 4 -4.44 6.12 7.77
CA HIS A 4 -4.38 4.91 8.59
C HIS A 4 -5.73 4.53 9.22
N ALA A 5 -6.46 5.50 9.76
CA ALA A 5 -7.69 5.22 10.51
C ALA A 5 -8.92 5.31 9.59
N ARG A 6 -9.67 4.20 9.50
CA ARG A 6 -10.93 4.18 8.76
C ARG A 6 -11.96 5.08 9.41
N GLY A 7 -12.58 5.96 8.62
CA GLY A 7 -13.70 6.79 9.06
C GLY A 7 -13.34 7.95 9.99
N ALA A 8 -12.07 8.14 10.32
CA ALA A 8 -11.60 9.25 11.14
C ALA A 8 -10.25 9.75 10.63
N ILE A 9 -10.15 11.05 10.35
CA ILE A 9 -8.89 11.69 9.97
C ILE A 9 -8.47 12.60 11.12
N PRO A 10 -7.35 12.30 11.83
CA PRO A 10 -6.83 13.18 12.86
C PRO A 10 -6.44 14.55 12.26
N VAL A 11 -6.77 15.63 12.97
CA VAL A 11 -6.65 17.01 12.47
C VAL A 11 -5.19 17.39 12.18
N GLU A 12 -4.25 16.97 13.02
CA GLU A 12 -2.82 17.27 12.85
C GLU A 12 -2.25 16.67 11.54
N PRO A 13 -2.32 15.34 11.30
CA PRO A 13 -1.98 14.73 10.01
C PRO A 13 -2.72 15.33 8.82
N LEU A 14 -4.00 15.68 8.96
CA LEU A 14 -4.77 16.32 7.89
C LEU A 14 -4.15 17.66 7.47
N ASN A 15 -3.90 18.54 8.45
CA ASN A 15 -3.34 19.86 8.20
C ASN A 15 -1.92 19.76 7.63
N GLU A 16 -1.10 18.84 8.12
CA GLU A 16 0.25 18.62 7.59
C GLU A 16 0.22 18.10 6.14
N ALA A 17 -0.61 17.11 5.85
CA ALA A 17 -0.76 16.58 4.49
C ALA A 17 -1.27 17.66 3.53
N LEU A 18 -2.26 18.46 3.93
CA LEU A 18 -2.76 19.57 3.10
C LEU A 18 -1.69 20.64 2.86
N ALA A 19 -0.87 20.94 3.86
CA ALA A 19 0.24 21.89 3.70
C ALA A 19 1.30 21.35 2.72
N LEU A 20 1.69 20.08 2.86
CA LEU A 20 2.68 19.42 2.00
C LEU A 20 2.19 19.22 0.57
N MET A 21 0.94 18.80 0.40
CA MET A 21 0.32 18.49 -0.89
C MET A 21 -0.37 19.71 -1.52
N SER A 22 -0.29 20.89 -0.91
CA SER A 22 -0.81 22.12 -1.50
C SER A 22 -0.19 22.39 -2.87
N SER A 23 -0.94 23.06 -3.75
CA SER A 23 -0.47 23.42 -5.10
C SER A 23 0.83 24.24 -5.12
N ALA A 24 1.14 24.94 -4.02
CA ALA A 24 2.38 25.71 -3.87
C ALA A 24 3.61 24.84 -3.57
N LYS A 25 3.44 23.65 -2.99
CA LYS A 25 4.54 22.76 -2.58
C LYS A 25 4.64 21.49 -3.43
N TRP A 26 3.52 20.99 -3.93
CA TRP A 26 3.46 19.77 -4.74
C TRP A 26 2.89 20.05 -6.12
N THR A 27 3.75 20.00 -7.14
CA THR A 27 3.37 20.31 -8.52
C THR A 27 3.32 19.09 -9.42
N ALA A 28 3.72 17.91 -8.94
CA ALA A 28 3.71 16.69 -9.73
C ALA A 28 2.27 16.17 -9.90
N PRO A 29 1.84 15.84 -11.14
CA PRO A 29 0.56 15.17 -11.38
C PRO A 29 0.47 13.89 -10.56
N THR A 30 -0.65 13.73 -9.85
CA THR A 30 -0.83 12.62 -8.90
C THR A 30 -2.20 12.01 -9.10
N ILE A 31 -2.23 10.71 -9.41
CA ILE A 31 -3.44 9.91 -9.41
C ILE A 31 -3.49 9.16 -8.08
N MET A 32 -4.63 9.23 -7.40
CA MET A 32 -4.87 8.47 -6.18
C MET A 32 -6.11 7.60 -6.34
N ILE A 33 -6.09 6.41 -5.74
CA ILE A 33 -7.26 5.55 -5.59
C ILE A 33 -7.54 5.37 -4.09
N PRO A 34 -8.80 5.55 -3.62
CA PRO A 34 -9.13 5.30 -2.23
C PRO A 34 -8.93 3.81 -1.86
N GLY A 35 -8.11 3.57 -0.84
CA GLY A 35 -8.00 2.26 -0.22
C GLY A 35 -9.13 1.99 0.79
N ASN A 36 -9.08 0.85 1.48
CA ASN A 36 -10.12 0.45 2.41
C ASN A 36 -10.13 1.31 3.68
N HIS A 37 -8.98 1.84 4.12
CA HIS A 37 -8.90 2.76 5.26
C HIS A 37 -9.26 4.20 4.90
N ASP A 38 -9.16 4.57 3.62
CA ASP A 38 -9.55 5.89 3.15
C ASP A 38 -11.08 6.06 3.10
N GLN A 39 -11.86 4.98 3.14
CA GLN A 39 -13.31 5.01 2.93
C GLN A 39 -14.10 4.95 4.24
N VAL A 40 -15.19 5.73 4.33
CA VAL A 40 -16.09 5.73 5.50
C VAL A 40 -17.10 4.58 5.43
N THR A 41 -17.71 4.38 4.26
CA THR A 41 -18.80 3.42 4.06
C THR A 41 -18.41 2.33 3.05
N ALA A 42 -19.14 1.22 3.07
CA ALA A 42 -18.89 0.07 2.20
C ALA A 42 -19.02 0.37 0.69
N GLY A 43 -19.70 1.46 0.31
CA GLY A 43 -19.88 1.89 -1.08
C GLY A 43 -18.77 2.80 -1.62
N GLY A 44 -17.79 3.19 -0.80
CA GLY A 44 -16.56 3.86 -1.25
C GLY A 44 -16.67 5.31 -1.75
N LEU A 45 -17.87 5.84 -1.99
CA LEU A 45 -18.08 7.20 -2.51
C LEU A 45 -17.76 8.32 -1.51
N SER A 46 -17.75 8.02 -0.20
CA SER A 46 -17.31 8.95 0.83
C SER A 46 -15.95 8.51 1.35
N HIS A 47 -14.92 9.29 1.04
CA HIS A 47 -13.54 8.96 1.33
C HIS A 47 -12.68 10.17 1.73
N ALA A 48 -11.61 9.87 2.44
CA ALA A 48 -10.69 10.82 3.06
C ALA A 48 -9.71 11.49 2.09
N LEU A 49 -9.68 11.11 0.80
CA LEU A 49 -8.84 11.75 -0.21
C LEU A 49 -9.45 13.04 -0.79
N THR A 50 -10.74 13.30 -0.56
CA THR A 50 -11.45 14.47 -1.12
C THR A 50 -10.79 15.81 -0.76
N PRO A 51 -10.35 16.06 0.49
CA PRO A 51 -9.67 17.31 0.83
C PRO A 51 -8.38 17.53 0.02
N LEU A 52 -7.61 16.47 -0.24
CA LEU A 52 -6.34 16.56 -0.99
C LEU A 52 -6.60 16.99 -2.45
N ALA A 53 -7.56 16.35 -3.12
CA ALA A 53 -7.96 16.70 -4.49
C ALA A 53 -8.52 18.13 -4.59
N LYS A 54 -9.19 18.63 -3.54
CA LYS A 54 -9.70 20.01 -3.50
C LYS A 54 -8.59 21.03 -3.24
N ALA A 55 -7.55 20.66 -2.48
CA ALA A 55 -6.44 21.54 -2.14
C ALA A 55 -5.42 21.70 -3.27
N ASN A 56 -5.38 20.78 -4.24
CA ASN A 56 -4.41 20.82 -5.32
C ASN A 56 -4.99 20.29 -6.65
N PRO A 57 -5.07 21.12 -7.70
CA PRO A 57 -5.61 20.70 -9.00
C PRO A 57 -4.75 19.66 -9.74
N ASN A 58 -3.51 19.42 -9.32
CA ASN A 58 -2.65 18.37 -9.87
C ASN A 58 -2.97 16.98 -9.29
N ILE A 59 -3.85 16.90 -8.29
CA ILE A 59 -4.26 15.65 -7.66
C ILE A 59 -5.64 15.26 -8.18
N VAL A 60 -5.72 14.10 -8.84
CA VAL A 60 -6.97 13.49 -9.26
C VAL A 60 -7.20 12.22 -8.45
N VAL A 61 -8.42 12.06 -7.96
CA VAL A 61 -8.84 10.85 -7.25
C VAL A 61 -9.79 10.07 -8.16
N PHE A 62 -9.44 8.83 -8.46
CA PHE A 62 -10.33 7.88 -9.11
C PHE A 62 -11.05 7.10 -8.01
N ASP A 63 -12.24 7.57 -7.66
CA ASP A 63 -13.09 6.98 -6.62
C ASP A 63 -14.00 5.87 -7.14
N GLY A 64 -13.97 5.58 -8.44
CA GLY A 64 -14.51 4.38 -9.10
C GLY A 64 -13.57 3.78 -10.16
N PRO A 65 -13.89 2.57 -10.67
CA PRO A 65 -13.14 1.95 -11.75
C PRO A 65 -12.97 2.89 -12.93
N THR A 66 -11.72 3.16 -13.31
CA THR A 66 -11.40 4.18 -14.33
C THR A 66 -10.35 3.64 -15.28
N LEU A 67 -10.59 3.70 -16.59
CA LEU A 67 -9.56 3.50 -17.61
C LEU A 67 -8.87 4.84 -17.87
N TYR A 68 -7.56 4.90 -17.66
CA TYR A 68 -6.78 6.10 -17.92
C TYR A 68 -5.32 5.74 -18.23
N GLY A 69 -4.78 6.34 -19.29
CA GLY A 69 -3.37 6.16 -19.68
C GLY A 69 -2.99 4.73 -20.08
N GLY A 70 -3.94 3.93 -20.58
CA GLY A 70 -3.69 2.52 -20.92
C GLY A 70 -3.63 1.57 -19.70
N ALA A 71 -4.07 2.04 -18.53
CA ALA A 71 -4.20 1.24 -17.31
C ALA A 71 -5.61 1.35 -16.73
N LEU A 72 -6.02 0.29 -16.03
CA LEU A 72 -7.26 0.25 -15.25
C LEU A 72 -6.97 0.55 -13.78
N TRP A 73 -7.61 1.58 -13.24
CA TRP A 73 -7.46 2.04 -11.87
C TRP A 73 -8.66 1.61 -11.04
N LEU A 74 -8.43 0.81 -10.01
CA LEU A 74 -9.46 0.12 -9.23
C LEU A 74 -9.32 0.47 -7.74
N PRO A 75 -10.07 1.46 -7.23
CA PRO A 75 -10.10 1.70 -5.80
C PRO A 75 -10.68 0.51 -5.04
N TYR A 76 -10.44 0.46 -3.73
CA TYR A 76 -10.96 -0.64 -2.91
C TYR A 76 -12.49 -0.69 -2.98
N ARG A 77 -13.03 -1.91 -3.03
CA ARG A 77 -14.45 -2.19 -2.89
C ARG A 77 -14.66 -3.36 -1.96
N ARG A 78 -15.62 -3.20 -1.04
CA ARG A 78 -16.07 -4.31 -0.19
C ARG A 78 -16.76 -5.39 -1.03
N ASN A 79 -17.52 -4.99 -2.04
CA ASN A 79 -18.10 -5.94 -2.99
C ASN A 79 -17.12 -6.21 -4.12
N SER A 80 -16.46 -7.37 -4.09
CA SER A 80 -15.50 -7.77 -5.12
C SER A 80 -16.11 -7.87 -6.53
N ASP A 81 -17.43 -8.06 -6.65
CA ASP A 81 -18.08 -8.22 -7.95
C ASP A 81 -18.07 -6.93 -8.78
N GLU A 82 -17.98 -5.76 -8.14
CA GLU A 82 -17.78 -4.49 -8.84
C GLU A 82 -16.43 -4.46 -9.55
N LEU A 83 -15.37 -4.93 -8.87
CA LEU A 83 -14.03 -5.00 -9.45
C LEU A 83 -13.95 -6.06 -10.55
N LYS A 84 -14.60 -7.22 -10.33
CA LYS A 84 -14.68 -8.29 -11.36
C LYS A 84 -15.31 -7.78 -12.64
N ARG A 85 -16.49 -7.16 -12.55
CA ARG A 85 -17.18 -6.60 -13.71
C ARG A 85 -16.32 -5.55 -14.41
N ALA A 86 -15.70 -4.63 -13.67
CA ALA A 86 -14.83 -3.64 -14.26
C ALA A 86 -13.67 -4.25 -15.05
N ILE A 87 -13.02 -5.31 -14.54
CA ILE A 87 -11.93 -6.01 -15.23
C ILE A 87 -12.45 -6.77 -16.45
N GLU A 88 -13.60 -7.42 -16.35
CA GLU A 88 -14.22 -8.19 -17.44
C GLU A 88 -14.72 -7.29 -18.58
N ASP A 89 -15.43 -6.22 -18.24
CA ASP A 89 -16.05 -5.28 -19.19
C ASP A 89 -15.00 -4.49 -19.98
N THR A 90 -13.80 -4.30 -19.41
CA THR A 90 -12.69 -3.54 -20.03
C THR A 90 -11.55 -4.43 -20.51
N ARG A 91 -11.78 -5.74 -20.59
CA ARG A 91 -10.74 -6.71 -20.93
C ARG A 91 -10.15 -6.41 -22.32
N GLY A 92 -8.83 -6.28 -22.37
CA GLY A 92 -8.10 -5.97 -23.61
C GLY A 92 -7.95 -4.47 -23.89
N GLU A 93 -8.51 -3.59 -23.04
CA GLU A 93 -8.36 -2.13 -23.17
C GLU A 93 -7.23 -1.55 -22.30
N PHE A 94 -6.60 -2.38 -21.48
CA PHE A 94 -5.52 -1.99 -20.57
C PHE A 94 -4.32 -2.95 -20.67
N ASN A 95 -3.13 -2.41 -20.43
CA ASN A 95 -1.88 -3.17 -20.34
C ASN A 95 -1.44 -3.38 -18.88
N ALA A 96 -2.03 -2.62 -17.95
CA ALA A 96 -1.76 -2.72 -16.52
C ALA A 96 -3.01 -2.44 -15.68
N ILE A 97 -2.97 -2.92 -14.44
CA ILE A 97 -4.00 -2.68 -13.43
C ILE A 97 -3.34 -2.08 -12.18
N PHE A 98 -3.88 -0.97 -11.68
CA PHE A 98 -3.55 -0.41 -10.38
C PHE A 98 -4.74 -0.61 -9.47
N CYS A 99 -4.58 -1.35 -8.36
CA CYS A 99 -5.73 -1.66 -7.52
C CYS A 99 -5.43 -1.64 -6.01
N HIS A 100 -6.49 -1.70 -5.22
CA HIS A 100 -6.41 -1.93 -3.78
C HIS A 100 -7.37 -3.07 -3.43
N ALA A 101 -6.89 -4.31 -3.49
CA ALA A 101 -7.75 -5.49 -3.36
C ALA A 101 -7.05 -6.65 -2.65
N ASP A 102 -7.84 -7.60 -2.16
CA ASP A 102 -7.41 -8.93 -1.78
C ASP A 102 -7.28 -9.80 -3.04
N VAL A 103 -6.16 -10.53 -3.17
CA VAL A 103 -5.91 -11.49 -4.25
C VAL A 103 -5.57 -12.84 -3.62
N VAL A 104 -6.21 -13.90 -4.10
CA VAL A 104 -5.96 -15.26 -3.59
C VAL A 104 -4.49 -15.64 -3.78
N GLY A 105 -3.87 -16.17 -2.72
CA GLY A 105 -2.46 -16.57 -2.72
C GLY A 105 -1.46 -15.45 -2.37
N ALA A 106 -1.92 -14.21 -2.23
CA ALA A 106 -1.08 -13.10 -1.80
C ALA A 106 -0.63 -13.24 -0.33
N SER A 107 0.58 -12.81 -0.01
CA SER A 107 1.13 -12.84 1.34
C SER A 107 0.64 -11.64 2.16
N MET A 108 -0.19 -11.92 3.18
CA MET A 108 -0.61 -10.90 4.14
C MET A 108 0.53 -10.50 5.08
N ASN A 109 1.43 -11.44 5.38
CA ASN A 109 2.66 -11.28 6.14
C ASN A 109 3.65 -12.42 5.81
N GLU A 110 4.68 -12.64 6.63
CA GLU A 110 5.67 -13.69 6.41
C GLU A 110 5.10 -15.12 6.48
N THR A 111 4.01 -15.34 7.21
CA THR A 111 3.51 -16.70 7.50
C THR A 111 2.13 -16.99 6.90
N PHE A 112 1.35 -15.96 6.57
CA PHE A 112 -0.04 -16.12 6.13
C PHE A 112 -0.26 -15.66 4.70
N GLN A 113 -0.94 -16.51 3.92
CA GLN A 113 -1.44 -16.21 2.59
C GLN A 113 -2.96 -16.05 2.59
N ALA A 114 -3.45 -15.11 1.79
CA ALA A 114 -4.85 -14.88 1.56
C ALA A 114 -5.51 -16.10 0.89
N ARG A 115 -6.63 -16.55 1.47
CA ARG A 115 -7.44 -17.66 0.94
C ARG A 115 -8.67 -17.18 0.18
N ASP A 116 -9.06 -15.93 0.41
CA ASP A 116 -10.20 -15.25 -0.20
C ASP A 116 -9.68 -14.04 -0.99
N GLY A 117 -10.52 -13.52 -1.89
CA GLY A 117 -10.20 -12.36 -2.72
C GLY A 117 -10.52 -12.57 -4.19
N LEU A 118 -9.92 -11.76 -5.04
CA LEU A 118 -9.98 -11.92 -6.50
C LEU A 118 -9.09 -13.09 -6.93
N ASP A 119 -9.59 -13.89 -7.86
CA ASP A 119 -8.80 -14.94 -8.51
C ASP A 119 -7.73 -14.30 -9.40
N PRO A 120 -6.43 -14.63 -9.24
CA PRO A 120 -5.38 -14.14 -10.13
C PRO A 120 -5.66 -14.30 -11.63
N ALA A 121 -6.41 -15.34 -12.03
CA ALA A 121 -6.79 -15.56 -13.43
C ALA A 121 -7.66 -14.44 -14.02
N LEU A 122 -8.38 -13.70 -13.16
CA LEU A 122 -9.20 -12.55 -13.56
C LEU A 122 -8.37 -11.45 -14.23
N PHE A 123 -7.13 -11.26 -13.78
CA PHE A 123 -6.21 -10.21 -14.25
C PHE A 123 -5.61 -10.53 -15.62
N GLY A 124 -5.80 -11.74 -16.15
CA GLY A 124 -5.39 -12.11 -17.52
C GLY A 124 -3.90 -11.98 -17.82
N GLY A 125 -3.04 -11.95 -16.79
CA GLY A 125 -1.60 -11.77 -16.93
C GLY A 125 -1.15 -10.30 -17.09
N ALA A 126 -2.05 -9.33 -17.00
CA ALA A 126 -1.70 -7.92 -17.01
C ALA A 126 -0.75 -7.57 -15.85
N ASN A 127 0.17 -6.63 -16.07
CA ASN A 127 1.02 -6.13 -15.01
C ASN A 127 0.14 -5.44 -13.97
N THR A 128 0.11 -5.98 -12.77
CA THR A 128 -0.81 -5.50 -11.73
C THR A 128 0.00 -4.99 -10.54
N TYR A 129 -0.27 -3.77 -10.11
CA TYR A 129 0.34 -3.14 -8.95
C TYR A 129 -0.76 -2.85 -7.93
N THR A 130 -0.72 -3.56 -6.80
CA THR A 130 -1.77 -3.50 -5.79
C THR A 130 -1.26 -3.01 -4.45
N GLY A 131 -2.12 -2.26 -3.75
CA GLY A 131 -2.01 -1.95 -2.34
C GLY A 131 -2.69 -3.01 -1.46
N HIS A 132 -3.17 -2.59 -0.29
CA HIS A 132 -3.87 -3.38 0.73
C HIS A 132 -2.96 -4.15 1.70
N TYR A 133 -2.05 -4.98 1.21
CA TYR A 133 -1.08 -5.67 2.09
C TYR A 133 0.25 -4.93 2.13
N HIS A 134 0.84 -4.88 3.33
CA HIS A 134 2.03 -4.06 3.59
C HIS A 134 3.35 -4.73 3.24
N LYS A 135 3.36 -6.05 3.07
CA LYS A 135 4.53 -6.80 2.64
C LYS A 135 4.73 -6.63 1.13
N PRO A 136 5.84 -6.05 0.66
CA PRO A 136 6.14 -6.04 -0.76
C PRO A 136 6.40 -7.46 -1.26
N HIS A 137 5.68 -7.91 -2.29
CA HIS A 137 5.88 -9.24 -2.89
C HIS A 137 5.19 -9.35 -4.26
N VAL A 138 5.56 -10.38 -5.02
CA VAL A 138 4.82 -10.83 -6.21
C VAL A 138 4.01 -12.06 -5.85
N VAL A 139 2.73 -12.09 -6.20
CA VAL A 139 1.87 -13.26 -5.99
C VAL A 139 2.41 -14.42 -6.85
N PRO A 140 2.65 -15.62 -6.28
CA PRO A 140 3.34 -16.70 -6.99
C PRO A 140 2.70 -17.07 -8.33
N ASN A 141 3.52 -17.21 -9.38
CA ASN A 141 3.10 -17.55 -10.75
C ASN A 141 2.18 -16.51 -11.42
N THR A 142 2.31 -15.24 -11.06
CA THR A 142 1.52 -14.13 -11.64
C THR A 142 2.40 -12.91 -11.91
N ASN A 143 1.82 -11.90 -12.56
CA ASN A 143 2.38 -10.55 -12.70
C ASN A 143 1.75 -9.55 -11.71
N ILE A 144 1.27 -10.04 -10.56
CA ILE A 144 0.59 -9.23 -9.54
C ILE A 144 1.56 -8.90 -8.42
N THR A 145 1.90 -7.63 -8.30
CA THR A 145 2.84 -7.10 -7.32
C THR A 145 2.09 -6.32 -6.24
N TYR A 146 2.18 -6.78 -5.01
CA TYR A 146 1.87 -5.94 -3.85
C TYR A 146 3.04 -5.00 -3.61
N VAL A 147 2.80 -3.70 -3.70
CA VAL A 147 3.85 -2.67 -3.55
C VAL A 147 4.29 -2.51 -2.10
N GLY A 148 3.42 -2.87 -1.16
CA GLY A 148 3.65 -2.77 0.27
C GLY A 148 3.50 -1.35 0.84
N SER A 149 3.79 -1.24 2.12
CA SER A 149 3.85 0.04 2.84
C SER A 149 5.18 0.76 2.60
N PRO A 150 5.24 2.09 2.77
CA PRO A 150 6.47 2.85 2.55
C PRO A 150 7.49 2.73 3.71
N TYR A 151 7.05 2.24 4.87
CA TYR A 151 7.87 1.94 6.05
C TYR A 151 7.21 0.82 6.86
N GLU A 152 7.90 0.29 7.87
CA GLU A 152 7.35 -0.76 8.73
C GLU A 152 6.27 -0.17 9.66
N VAL A 153 5.00 -0.45 9.35
CA VAL A 153 3.87 0.08 10.15
C VAL A 153 3.69 -0.73 11.44
N SER A 154 4.06 -2.00 11.41
CA SER A 154 3.99 -2.88 12.56
C SER A 154 5.11 -3.91 12.57
N ARG A 155 5.25 -4.61 13.69
CA ARG A 155 6.27 -5.65 13.88
C ARG A 155 6.20 -6.81 12.87
N SER A 156 5.04 -7.08 12.27
CA SER A 156 4.96 -8.14 11.24
C SER A 156 5.69 -7.77 9.94
N GLU A 157 6.17 -6.53 9.85
CA GLU A 157 6.93 -6.01 8.71
C GLU A 157 8.42 -5.85 9.01
N ALA A 158 8.87 -6.29 10.19
CA ALA A 158 10.26 -6.15 10.63
C ALA A 158 11.24 -6.73 9.62
N GLY A 159 12.20 -5.91 9.19
CA GLY A 159 13.25 -6.29 8.24
C GLY A 159 12.79 -6.36 6.77
N GLN A 160 11.54 -6.02 6.47
CA GLN A 160 11.07 -5.98 5.08
C GLN A 160 11.69 -4.80 4.35
N LYS A 161 12.25 -5.07 3.16
CA LYS A 161 12.74 -4.02 2.27
C LYS A 161 11.55 -3.23 1.73
N LYS A 162 11.44 -1.96 2.09
CA LYS A 162 10.39 -1.05 1.60
C LYS A 162 10.91 -0.26 0.40
N GLU A 163 10.06 -0.08 -0.61
CA GLU A 163 10.48 0.48 -1.90
C GLU A 163 9.35 1.28 -2.56
N LEU A 164 9.72 2.22 -3.43
CA LEU A 164 8.84 2.73 -4.49
C LEU A 164 9.15 2.02 -5.79
N ILE A 165 8.14 1.78 -6.60
CA ILE A 165 8.28 1.22 -7.94
C ILE A 165 8.12 2.34 -8.97
N VAL A 166 9.08 2.42 -9.90
CA VAL A 166 9.16 3.36 -11.01
C VAL A 166 8.84 2.58 -12.28
N LEU A 167 7.78 3.00 -12.95
CA LEU A 167 7.28 2.34 -14.15
C LEU A 167 7.53 3.22 -15.37
N ASP A 168 7.76 2.57 -16.51
CA ASP A 168 7.70 3.25 -17.79
C ASP A 168 6.26 3.71 -18.07
N SER A 169 6.06 4.98 -18.39
CA SER A 169 4.72 5.57 -18.51
C SER A 169 3.96 5.18 -19.78
N GLN A 170 4.61 4.53 -20.74
CA GLN A 170 3.98 4.05 -21.97
C GLN A 170 3.54 2.59 -21.85
N THR A 171 4.31 1.80 -21.11
CA THR A 171 4.14 0.34 -21.02
C THR A 171 3.68 -0.15 -19.66
N TRP A 172 3.83 0.66 -18.61
CA TRP A 172 3.56 0.31 -17.21
C TRP A 172 4.38 -0.89 -16.73
N VAL A 173 5.60 -1.04 -17.23
CA VAL A 173 6.54 -2.10 -16.87
C VAL A 173 7.72 -1.51 -16.08
N GLU A 174 8.25 -2.28 -15.13
CA GLU A 174 9.49 -1.97 -14.42
C GLU A 174 10.71 -2.03 -15.38
N GLY A 175 11.49 -0.95 -15.48
CA GLY A 175 12.80 -0.94 -16.14
C GLY A 175 13.98 -1.43 -15.25
N ALA A 176 15.20 -1.39 -15.80
CA ALA A 176 16.40 -1.94 -15.14
C ALA A 176 16.83 -1.26 -13.81
N ASN A 177 16.23 -0.12 -13.42
CA ASN A 177 16.44 0.57 -12.14
C ASN A 177 15.10 1.04 -11.53
N ALA A 178 14.07 0.21 -11.66
CA ALA A 178 12.70 0.57 -11.32
C ALA A 178 12.38 0.64 -9.83
N ARG A 179 13.33 0.40 -8.93
CA ARG A 179 13.02 0.31 -7.49
C ARG A 179 13.87 1.26 -6.68
N VAL A 180 13.20 2.17 -5.98
CA VAL A 180 13.83 3.15 -5.08
C VAL A 180 13.65 2.65 -3.66
N SER A 181 14.74 2.30 -2.99
CA SER A 181 14.70 1.85 -1.60
C SER A 181 14.22 2.98 -0.69
N LEU A 182 13.33 2.65 0.23
CA LEU A 182 12.85 3.54 1.28
C LEU A 182 13.47 3.15 2.61
N ASP A 183 14.03 4.15 3.31
CA ASP A 183 14.51 4.02 4.69
C ASP A 183 13.88 5.12 5.55
N ILE A 184 12.56 5.26 5.44
CA ILE A 184 11.78 6.26 6.17
C ILE A 184 11.02 5.61 7.33
N GLY A 185 10.63 6.42 8.31
CA GLY A 185 9.87 5.94 9.47
C GLY A 185 10.67 5.03 10.42
N PRO A 186 10.00 4.51 11.46
CA PRO A 186 10.61 3.61 12.44
C PRO A 186 10.81 2.19 11.88
N LYS A 187 11.86 1.52 12.34
CA LYS A 187 12.07 0.08 12.17
C LYS A 187 11.70 -0.69 13.42
N HIS A 188 11.34 -1.96 13.24
CA HIS A 188 11.00 -2.89 14.30
C HIS A 188 12.10 -3.93 14.47
N PHE A 189 12.51 -4.11 15.72
CA PHE A 189 13.48 -5.12 16.10
C PHE A 189 12.92 -6.03 17.18
N ALA A 190 13.37 -7.28 17.17
CA ALA A 190 13.14 -8.23 18.25
C ALA A 190 14.50 -8.70 18.78
N VAL A 191 14.69 -8.61 20.09
CA VAL A 191 15.86 -9.12 20.79
C VAL A 191 15.40 -9.99 21.95
N GLU A 192 16.20 -11.00 22.30
CA GLU A 192 15.87 -11.98 23.32
C GLU A 192 17.08 -12.30 24.19
N GLY A 193 16.85 -12.42 25.50
CA GLY A 193 17.87 -12.76 26.49
C GLY A 193 18.36 -11.57 27.32
N VAL A 194 18.95 -11.87 28.48
CA VAL A 194 19.40 -10.86 29.46
C VAL A 194 20.61 -10.09 28.95
N ASP A 195 21.52 -10.79 28.28
CA ASP A 195 22.76 -10.22 27.73
C ASP A 195 22.57 -9.65 26.32
N ALA A 196 21.33 -9.57 25.82
CA ALA A 196 21.05 -8.94 24.55
C ALA A 196 21.38 -7.44 24.62
N SER A 197 21.56 -6.84 23.45
CA SER A 197 21.77 -5.40 23.33
C SER A 197 20.89 -4.85 22.21
N ALA A 198 20.66 -3.53 22.26
CA ALA A 198 19.99 -2.85 21.17
C ALA A 198 20.74 -3.14 19.86
N PRO A 199 20.04 -3.50 18.76
CA PRO A 199 20.70 -3.78 17.49
C PRO A 199 21.56 -2.60 17.05
N PRO A 200 22.79 -2.82 16.55
CA PRO A 200 23.71 -1.74 16.18
C PRO A 200 23.17 -0.87 15.04
N THR A 201 22.18 -1.35 14.30
CA THR A 201 21.49 -0.63 13.21
C THR A 201 20.27 0.15 13.68
N ALA A 202 19.89 0.06 14.96
CA ALA A 202 18.74 0.80 15.49
C ALA A 202 19.08 2.29 15.64
N ARG A 203 18.10 3.14 15.32
CA ARG A 203 18.18 4.60 15.39
C ARG A 203 17.08 5.19 16.29
N PRO A 204 17.20 6.46 16.73
CA PRO A 204 16.13 7.12 17.47
C PRO A 204 14.78 7.04 16.74
N GLY A 205 13.74 6.62 17.46
CA GLY A 205 12.39 6.41 16.90
C GLY A 205 12.08 4.95 16.55
N ASP A 206 13.08 4.08 16.41
CA ASP A 206 12.86 2.65 16.19
C ASP A 206 12.24 1.95 17.40
N ILE A 207 11.54 0.86 17.15
CA ILE A 207 10.78 0.11 18.15
C ILE A 207 11.49 -1.23 18.39
N ILE A 208 12.06 -1.39 19.59
CA ILE A 208 12.72 -2.62 20.02
C ILE A 208 11.80 -3.37 20.98
N ARG A 209 11.40 -4.59 20.60
CA ARG A 209 10.79 -5.54 21.53
C ARG A 209 11.87 -6.42 22.15
N TRP A 210 11.99 -6.35 23.46
CA TRP A 210 12.89 -7.19 24.23
C TRP A 210 12.10 -8.29 24.93
N THR A 211 12.44 -9.54 24.64
CA THR A 211 11.90 -10.71 25.36
C THR A 211 12.92 -11.16 26.40
N LEU A 212 12.55 -11.13 27.68
CA LEU A 212 13.37 -11.60 28.78
C LEU A 212 12.81 -12.94 29.31
N PRO A 213 13.67 -13.90 29.69
CA PRO A 213 13.21 -15.07 30.44
C PRO A 213 12.69 -14.62 31.81
N ILE A 214 11.56 -15.18 32.25
CA ILE A 214 10.92 -14.80 33.53
C ILE A 214 11.87 -14.99 34.72
N GLU A 215 12.69 -16.05 34.67
CA GLU A 215 13.69 -16.38 35.70
C GLU A 215 14.76 -15.28 35.90
N ALA A 216 14.95 -14.40 34.92
CA ALA A 216 15.88 -13.27 35.01
C ALA A 216 15.26 -11.99 35.56
N MET A 217 13.96 -11.97 35.88
CA MET A 217 13.29 -10.80 36.47
C MET A 217 13.29 -10.82 38.01
N ASP A 218 13.59 -11.96 38.62
CA ASP A 218 13.64 -12.17 40.08
C ASP A 218 15.07 -12.10 40.66
N ALA A 219 16.05 -11.64 39.87
CA ALA A 219 17.46 -11.50 40.25
C ALA A 219 17.89 -10.04 40.41
#